data_AF-A0A0G2HNL7-F1
#
_entry.id   AF-A0A0G2HNL7-F1
#
_cell.length_a   1.000
_cell.length_b   1.000
_cell.length_c   1.000
_cell.angle_alpha   90.00
_cell.angle_beta   90.00
_cell.angle_gamma   90.00
#
_symmetry.space_group_name_H-M   'P 1'
#
loop_
_entity.id
_entity.type
_entity.pdbx_description
1 polymer ?
#
loop_
_entity_poly.entity_id
_entity_poly.type
_entity_poly.pdbx_seq_one_letter_code
_entity_poly.pdbx_strand_id
1 'polypeptide(L)'
;MDKFGAFGSTTPFTEPLWYSRTDNPNYTASHRRLREAIRNYVDTEIVPFVSEWEEKGAVPPNVIKRHSDLAGSDVAGIVTTAEQKGNVFVVNGMKQWVTNGTTANYCTAVVRTGGPGKDGISVLVIPLDSKGVTRSEIHNSGVELSGCATLKFDNVEVPVENVVGELNKGFRLVMTCFNHERLWIATNCLRLARVCVEDAYQHATTRQTFGKPLIERQVIRLKFANIGMQVTSTYALIESLVQLCNTSRLQGGDDASTPIGGLCALTKVNAARALELAVRECQQIMGALGYTRGGPGGRIERISRDVRVLVIGGGSDEILSEMCLMQEGKDLQRIMASSRT
;
A
#
# COMPACT_ATOMS: atom_id res chain seq x y z
N MET A 1 -17.12 -30.99 5.92
CA MET A 1 -15.98 -31.01 4.99
C MET A 1 -16.33 -30.08 3.85
N ASP A 2 -15.73 -28.89 3.85
CA ASP A 2 -16.13 -27.78 3.01
C ASP A 2 -15.86 -28.09 1.53
N LYS A 3 -16.75 -27.66 0.62
CA LYS A 3 -16.77 -28.02 -0.82
C LYS A 3 -15.62 -27.42 -1.66
N PHE A 4 -14.60 -26.86 -1.01
CA PHE A 4 -13.47 -26.21 -1.65
C PHE A 4 -12.23 -27.06 -1.41
N GLY A 5 -11.58 -27.55 -2.48
CA GLY A 5 -10.34 -28.31 -2.37
C GLY A 5 -9.24 -27.51 -1.65
N ALA A 6 -8.31 -28.18 -0.98
CA ALA A 6 -7.19 -27.50 -0.34
C ALA A 6 -6.23 -26.92 -1.40
N PHE A 7 -5.98 -25.61 -1.37
CA PHE A 7 -5.07 -24.88 -2.27
C PHE A 7 -4.07 -23.98 -1.51
N GLY A 8 -3.02 -23.46 -2.15
CA GLY A 8 -2.03 -22.61 -1.49
C GLY A 8 -0.79 -23.36 -1.00
N SER A 9 0.10 -22.65 -0.32
CA SER A 9 1.43 -23.14 0.02
C SER A 9 1.41 -24.02 1.26
N THR A 10 2.09 -25.16 1.21
CA THR A 10 2.33 -26.02 2.40
C THR A 10 3.48 -25.52 3.27
N THR A 11 4.10 -24.41 2.87
CA THR A 11 5.20 -23.78 3.60
C THR A 11 4.70 -23.14 4.91
N PRO A 12 5.45 -23.20 6.02
CA PRO A 12 5.08 -22.48 7.23
C PRO A 12 4.97 -20.97 7.02
N PHE A 13 3.93 -20.34 7.59
CA PHE A 13 3.67 -18.88 7.62
C PHE A 13 3.29 -18.22 6.29
N THR A 14 3.28 -18.95 5.18
CA THR A 14 2.95 -18.42 3.83
C THR A 14 1.46 -18.33 3.56
N GLU A 15 0.64 -18.90 4.45
CA GLU A 15 -0.82 -18.88 4.39
C GLU A 15 -1.38 -18.11 5.59
N PRO A 16 -2.49 -17.35 5.43
CA PRO A 16 -3.12 -16.68 6.56
C PRO A 16 -3.63 -17.68 7.61
N LEU A 17 -3.68 -17.27 8.87
CA LEU A 17 -4.05 -18.16 9.98
C LEU A 17 -5.47 -18.72 9.82
N TRP A 18 -6.44 -17.92 9.38
CA TRP A 18 -7.82 -18.39 9.16
C TRP A 18 -7.93 -19.44 8.05
N TYR A 19 -6.94 -19.50 7.16
CA TYR A 19 -6.90 -20.50 6.09
C TYR A 19 -6.14 -21.75 6.50
N SER A 20 -5.06 -21.59 7.26
CA SER A 20 -4.17 -22.68 7.70
C SER A 20 -4.55 -23.31 9.05
N ARG A 21 -5.57 -22.78 9.74
CA ARG A 21 -6.09 -23.25 11.04
C ARG A 21 -7.62 -23.35 11.00
N THR A 22 -8.24 -23.67 12.13
CA THR A 22 -9.69 -23.88 12.33
C THR A 22 -10.57 -22.77 11.75
N ASP A 23 -11.86 -23.06 11.55
CA ASP A 23 -12.84 -22.11 11.04
C ASP A 23 -12.85 -20.80 11.84
N ASN A 24 -12.64 -19.69 11.13
CA ASN A 24 -12.71 -18.34 11.67
C ASN A 24 -14.06 -17.73 11.26
N PRO A 25 -14.91 -17.29 12.23
CA PRO A 25 -16.24 -16.77 11.94
C PRO A 25 -16.26 -15.51 11.08
N ASN A 26 -15.12 -14.81 10.98
CA ASN A 26 -14.98 -13.59 10.17
C ASN A 26 -14.74 -13.89 8.67
N TYR A 27 -14.47 -15.15 8.29
CA TYR A 27 -14.19 -15.55 6.92
C TYR A 27 -15.22 -16.52 6.37
N THR A 28 -16.02 -16.03 5.44
CA THR A 28 -17.07 -16.81 4.76
C THR A 28 -16.55 -17.49 3.48
N ALA A 29 -17.38 -18.37 2.91
CA ALA A 29 -17.12 -19.00 1.62
C ALA A 29 -16.90 -17.99 0.48
N SER A 30 -17.47 -16.78 0.54
CA SER A 30 -17.23 -15.75 -0.49
C SER A 30 -15.80 -15.20 -0.44
N HIS A 31 -15.25 -14.99 0.76
CA HIS A 31 -13.85 -14.56 0.94
C HIS A 31 -12.86 -15.62 0.43
N ARG A 32 -13.17 -16.90 0.66
CA ARG A 32 -12.37 -18.02 0.14
C ARG A 32 -12.32 -18.03 -1.39
N ARG A 33 -13.48 -17.87 -2.06
CA ARG A 33 -13.56 -17.77 -3.53
C ARG A 33 -12.83 -16.54 -4.09
N LEU A 34 -12.97 -15.38 -3.44
CA LEU A 34 -12.27 -14.15 -3.86
C LEU A 34 -10.75 -14.33 -3.79
N ARG A 35 -10.25 -14.92 -2.71
CA ARG A 35 -8.83 -15.21 -2.54
C ARG A 35 -8.30 -16.13 -3.64
N GLU A 36 -9.04 -17.20 -3.96
CA GLU A 36 -8.68 -18.15 -5.02
C GLU A 36 -8.61 -17.45 -6.38
N ALA A 37 -9.64 -16.68 -6.74
CA ALA A 37 -9.70 -15.95 -8.01
C ALA A 37 -8.53 -14.97 -8.17
N ILE A 38 -8.23 -14.18 -7.12
CA ILE A 38 -7.11 -13.23 -7.15
C ILE A 38 -5.78 -13.97 -7.29
N ARG A 39 -5.58 -15.09 -6.59
CA ARG A 39 -4.33 -15.85 -6.66
C ARG A 39 -4.10 -16.44 -8.05
N ASN A 40 -5.12 -17.08 -8.62
CA ASN A 40 -5.05 -17.62 -9.97
C ASN A 40 -4.69 -16.54 -11.00
N TYR A 41 -5.37 -15.39 -10.95
CA TYR A 41 -5.08 -14.26 -11.85
C TYR A 41 -3.64 -13.75 -11.72
N VAL A 42 -3.13 -13.59 -10.49
CA VAL A 42 -1.74 -13.15 -10.27
C VAL A 42 -0.76 -14.18 -10.83
N ASP A 43 -0.98 -15.46 -10.56
CA ASP A 43 -0.06 -16.54 -10.93
C ASP A 43 -0.03 -16.79 -12.46
N THR A 44 -1.15 -16.60 -13.17
CA THR A 44 -1.23 -16.84 -14.63
C THR A 44 -1.00 -15.59 -15.47
N GLU A 45 -1.54 -14.44 -15.05
CA GLU A 45 -1.59 -13.23 -15.91
C GLU A 45 -0.54 -12.18 -15.55
N ILE A 46 0.10 -12.28 -14.37
CA ILE A 46 1.05 -11.26 -13.90
C ILE A 46 2.45 -11.84 -13.76
N VAL A 47 2.59 -12.94 -13.00
CA VAL A 47 3.90 -13.52 -12.67
C VAL A 47 4.72 -13.88 -13.93
N PRO A 48 4.15 -14.46 -15.01
CA PRO A 48 4.96 -14.85 -16.17
C PRO A 48 5.55 -13.69 -16.98
N PHE A 49 4.91 -12.52 -16.99
CA PHE A 49 5.24 -11.43 -17.93
C PHE A 49 6.05 -10.29 -17.33
N VAL A 50 6.08 -10.19 -16.00
CA VAL A 50 6.65 -9.04 -15.28
C VAL A 50 8.14 -8.77 -15.55
N SER A 51 8.95 -9.81 -15.80
CA SER A 51 10.40 -9.63 -15.99
C SER A 51 10.73 -8.87 -17.29
N GLU A 52 9.93 -9.06 -18.35
CA GLU A 52 10.11 -8.38 -19.64
C GLU A 52 9.75 -6.90 -19.55
N TRP A 53 8.77 -6.55 -18.71
CA TRP A 53 8.26 -5.19 -18.64
C TRP A 53 9.16 -4.23 -17.84
N GLU A 54 9.93 -4.77 -16.88
CA GLU A 54 10.87 -3.99 -16.07
C GLU A 54 12.17 -3.61 -16.81
N GLU A 55 12.46 -4.25 -17.95
CA GLU A 55 13.75 -4.11 -18.63
C GLU A 55 13.89 -2.81 -19.47
N LYS A 56 12.85 -1.97 -19.53
CA LYS A 56 12.71 -0.89 -20.53
C LYS A 56 13.05 0.58 -20.10
N GLY A 57 13.51 0.92 -18.87
CA GLY A 57 13.50 2.32 -18.31
C GLY A 57 14.84 3.07 -17.99
N ALA A 58 14.87 4.44 -18.03
CA ALA A 58 15.94 5.34 -17.49
C ALA A 58 15.62 6.90 -17.44
N VAL A 59 16.48 7.72 -16.74
CA VAL A 59 16.86 9.21 -16.77
C VAL A 59 16.78 10.03 -15.41
N PRO A 60 17.19 11.33 -15.26
CA PRO A 60 18.41 11.84 -14.54
C PRO A 60 18.21 12.65 -13.21
N PRO A 61 19.31 12.91 -12.44
CA PRO A 61 19.27 13.28 -11.00
C PRO A 61 18.87 14.73 -10.63
N ASN A 62 19.02 15.72 -11.50
CA ASN A 62 18.75 17.13 -11.17
C ASN A 62 17.25 17.48 -11.11
N VAL A 63 16.39 16.59 -11.60
CA VAL A 63 14.93 16.72 -11.59
C VAL A 63 14.34 16.26 -10.25
N ILE A 64 15.01 15.35 -9.55
CA ILE A 64 14.50 14.68 -8.33
C ILE A 64 14.43 15.65 -7.13
N LYS A 65 15.37 16.59 -7.01
CA LYS A 65 15.50 17.49 -5.83
C LYS A 65 14.53 18.67 -5.81
N ARG A 66 14.09 19.19 -6.97
CA ARG A 66 13.13 20.31 -7.04
C ARG A 66 11.68 19.89 -6.72
N HIS A 67 11.44 18.59 -6.77
CA HIS A 67 10.12 17.97 -6.79
C HIS A 67 9.70 17.46 -5.40
N SER A 68 10.65 17.05 -4.55
CA SER A 68 10.38 16.66 -3.16
C SER A 68 9.78 17.77 -2.28
N ASP A 69 9.88 19.04 -2.70
CA ASP A 69 9.41 20.20 -1.92
C ASP A 69 7.90 20.46 -2.08
N LEU A 70 7.21 19.72 -2.97
CA LEU A 70 5.77 19.88 -3.25
C LEU A 70 4.91 18.92 -2.39
N ALA A 71 4.70 19.28 -1.12
CA ALA A 71 3.64 18.74 -0.24
C ALA A 71 3.35 17.22 -0.35
N GLY A 72 4.27 16.38 0.14
CA GLY A 72 4.10 14.92 0.23
C GLY A 72 3.38 14.48 1.52
N SER A 73 4.08 14.53 2.65
CA SER A 73 3.52 14.18 3.97
C SER A 73 2.53 15.22 4.49
N ASP A 74 2.68 16.49 4.11
CA ASP A 74 1.77 17.59 4.46
C ASP A 74 0.69 17.77 3.37
N VAL A 75 -0.34 16.91 3.43
CA VAL A 75 -1.47 16.94 2.48
C VAL A 75 -2.26 18.25 2.57
N ALA A 76 -2.26 18.93 3.73
CA ALA A 76 -2.96 20.20 3.89
C ALA A 76 -2.22 21.36 3.19
N GLY A 77 -0.91 21.21 2.98
CA GLY A 77 -0.01 22.16 2.32
C GLY A 77 -0.02 22.14 0.79
N ILE A 78 -0.97 21.46 0.15
CA ILE A 78 -1.02 21.40 -1.32
C ILE A 78 -1.13 22.79 -1.97
N VAL A 79 -0.46 22.93 -3.12
CA VAL A 79 -0.36 24.19 -3.87
C VAL A 79 -1.07 24.16 -5.22
N THR A 80 -1.58 23.00 -5.64
CA THR A 80 -2.46 22.90 -6.83
C THR A 80 -3.75 23.66 -6.56
N THR A 81 -4.08 24.65 -7.37
CA THR A 81 -5.27 25.50 -7.22
C THR A 81 -6.33 25.16 -8.26
N ALA A 82 -7.58 25.47 -7.95
CA ALA A 82 -8.72 25.42 -8.85
C ALA A 82 -9.60 26.65 -8.61
N GLU A 83 -9.54 27.63 -9.52
CA GLU A 83 -10.31 28.87 -9.43
C GLU A 83 -11.62 28.73 -10.22
N GLN A 84 -12.77 28.98 -9.61
CA GLN A 84 -14.04 28.91 -10.32
C GLN A 84 -14.22 30.12 -11.25
N LYS A 85 -14.42 29.88 -12.54
CA LYS A 85 -14.77 30.88 -13.57
C LYS A 85 -16.03 30.44 -14.29
N GLY A 86 -17.18 30.94 -13.85
CA GLY A 86 -18.48 30.54 -14.39
C GLY A 86 -18.79 29.07 -14.09
N ASN A 87 -18.95 28.27 -15.15
CA ASN A 87 -19.28 26.84 -15.09
C ASN A 87 -18.06 25.91 -15.12
N VAL A 88 -16.85 26.46 -15.06
CA VAL A 88 -15.60 25.67 -15.00
C VAL A 88 -14.72 26.12 -13.82
N PHE A 89 -13.86 25.21 -13.38
CA PHE A 89 -12.67 25.50 -12.59
C PHE A 89 -11.46 25.59 -13.52
N VAL A 90 -10.63 26.62 -13.34
CA VAL A 90 -9.32 26.72 -13.97
C VAL A 90 -8.28 26.17 -13.00
N VAL A 91 -7.72 25.01 -13.34
CA VAL A 91 -6.78 24.27 -12.50
C VAL A 91 -5.34 24.57 -12.90
N ASN A 92 -4.52 24.89 -11.89
CA ASN A 92 -3.10 25.16 -12.05
C ASN A 92 -2.27 24.44 -10.99
N GLY A 93 -1.13 23.88 -11.39
CA GLY A 93 -0.15 23.30 -10.48
C GLY A 93 0.37 21.96 -10.94
N MET A 94 0.82 21.15 -10.00
CA MET A 94 1.47 19.87 -10.28
C MET A 94 1.08 18.82 -9.25
N LYS A 95 0.95 17.57 -9.71
CA LYS A 95 0.84 16.36 -8.87
C LYS A 95 1.96 15.41 -9.25
N GLN A 96 2.55 14.77 -8.24
CA GLN A 96 3.73 13.94 -8.40
C GLN A 96 3.51 12.56 -7.84
N TRP A 97 4.34 11.63 -8.30
CA TRP A 97 4.28 10.21 -7.96
C TRP A 97 2.89 9.59 -8.21
N VAL A 98 2.21 10.04 -9.26
CA VAL A 98 0.86 9.59 -9.58
C VAL A 98 0.94 8.24 -10.29
N THR A 99 0.63 7.17 -9.56
CA THR A 99 0.47 5.82 -10.12
C THR A 99 -0.56 5.84 -11.26
N ASN A 100 -0.26 5.13 -12.34
CA ASN A 100 -0.99 5.11 -13.62
C ASN A 100 -1.04 6.47 -14.34
N GLY A 101 -0.29 7.47 -13.91
CA GLY A 101 -0.34 8.81 -14.51
C GLY A 101 0.06 8.84 -15.98
N THR A 102 0.84 7.86 -16.47
CA THR A 102 1.16 7.76 -17.91
C THR A 102 -0.04 7.31 -18.75
N THR A 103 -0.91 6.45 -18.23
CA THR A 103 -1.97 5.77 -19.02
C THR A 103 -3.40 6.17 -18.65
N ALA A 104 -3.63 6.73 -17.46
CA ALA A 104 -4.97 7.03 -16.96
C ALA A 104 -5.73 8.04 -17.86
N ASN A 105 -7.05 7.86 -17.98
CA ASN A 105 -7.92 8.82 -18.66
C ASN A 105 -8.32 9.98 -17.73
N TYR A 106 -8.42 9.73 -16.43
CA TYR A 106 -8.84 10.71 -15.43
C TYR A 106 -7.91 10.68 -14.21
N CYS A 107 -7.77 11.83 -13.55
CA CYS A 107 -7.12 11.95 -12.26
C CYS A 107 -8.11 12.53 -11.24
N THR A 108 -8.31 11.81 -10.12
CA THR A 108 -8.98 12.35 -8.95
C THR A 108 -8.00 13.21 -8.18
N ALA A 109 -8.01 14.52 -8.43
CA ALA A 109 -7.04 15.46 -7.92
C ALA A 109 -7.57 16.21 -6.71
N VAL A 110 -6.79 16.19 -5.62
CA VAL A 110 -6.99 17.08 -4.47
C VAL A 110 -6.48 18.47 -4.84
N VAL A 111 -7.32 19.48 -4.81
CA VAL A 111 -7.01 20.85 -5.23
C VAL A 111 -7.45 21.86 -4.17
N ARG A 112 -6.85 23.06 -4.21
CA ARG A 112 -7.24 24.20 -3.38
C ARG A 112 -8.23 25.08 -4.13
N THR A 113 -9.45 25.13 -3.63
CA THR A 113 -10.55 25.99 -4.17
C THR A 113 -10.88 27.15 -3.23
N GLY A 114 -10.39 27.12 -1.99
CA GLY A 114 -10.62 28.15 -0.98
C GLY A 114 -9.33 28.66 -0.35
N GLY A 115 -9.42 29.08 0.92
CA GLY A 115 -8.30 29.60 1.69
C GLY A 115 -7.22 28.57 2.06
N PRO A 116 -6.23 28.99 2.88
CA PRO A 116 -5.18 28.08 3.35
C PRO A 116 -5.74 26.99 4.29
N GLY A 117 -4.99 25.90 4.44
CA GLY A 117 -5.32 24.79 5.34
C GLY A 117 -6.40 23.83 4.80
N LYS A 118 -6.91 22.98 5.69
CA LYS A 118 -7.82 21.87 5.39
C LYS A 118 -9.18 22.29 4.83
N ASP A 119 -9.65 23.47 5.22
CA ASP A 119 -11.00 23.96 4.92
C ASP A 119 -11.09 24.64 3.55
N GLY A 120 -9.99 24.74 2.80
CA GLY A 120 -9.97 25.26 1.42
C GLY A 120 -9.72 24.18 0.36
N ILE A 121 -9.84 22.90 0.72
CA ILE A 121 -9.50 21.76 -0.14
C ILE A 121 -10.77 21.13 -0.73
N SER A 122 -10.72 20.85 -2.03
CA SER A 122 -11.73 20.10 -2.78
C SER A 122 -11.11 18.94 -3.54
N VAL A 123 -11.95 18.06 -4.07
CA VAL A 123 -11.53 16.96 -4.94
C VAL A 123 -12.21 17.13 -6.29
N LEU A 124 -11.44 17.13 -7.37
CA LEU A 124 -11.94 17.22 -8.75
C LEU A 124 -11.57 15.96 -9.53
N VAL A 125 -12.47 15.50 -10.40
CA VAL A 125 -12.12 14.54 -11.45
C VAL A 125 -11.64 15.30 -12.67
N ILE A 126 -10.35 15.24 -12.97
CA ILE A 126 -9.72 15.97 -14.08
C ILE A 126 -9.51 15.00 -15.25
N PRO A 127 -10.11 15.24 -16.43
CA PRO A 127 -9.76 14.52 -17.65
C PRO A 127 -8.31 14.82 -18.03
N LEU A 128 -7.50 13.79 -18.23
CA LEU A 128 -6.07 13.94 -18.44
C LEU A 128 -5.69 14.12 -19.92
N ASP A 129 -6.67 14.11 -20.81
CA ASP A 129 -6.58 14.52 -22.22
C ASP A 129 -6.96 15.99 -22.44
N SER A 130 -7.42 16.69 -21.38
CA SER A 130 -7.73 18.11 -21.43
C SER A 130 -6.53 18.95 -21.85
N LYS A 131 -6.81 20.02 -22.62
CA LYS A 131 -5.81 21.04 -22.98
C LYS A 131 -5.18 21.62 -21.72
N GLY A 132 -3.84 21.72 -21.72
CA GLY A 132 -3.07 22.23 -20.57
C GLY A 132 -2.57 21.16 -19.60
N VAL A 133 -2.98 19.89 -19.79
CA VAL A 133 -2.42 18.76 -19.03
C VAL A 133 -1.12 18.29 -19.69
N THR A 134 -0.04 18.20 -18.93
CA THR A 134 1.22 17.56 -19.35
C THR A 134 1.54 16.40 -18.44
N ARG A 135 1.91 15.25 -19.01
CA ARG A 135 2.31 14.04 -18.30
C ARG A 135 3.80 13.81 -18.52
N SER A 136 4.53 13.50 -17.45
CA SER A 136 5.96 13.16 -17.54
C SER A 136 6.22 11.92 -16.70
N GLU A 137 6.68 10.84 -17.34
CA GLU A 137 6.98 9.59 -16.67
C GLU A 137 8.08 9.76 -15.63
N ILE A 138 7.98 8.95 -14.57
CA ILE A 138 8.93 8.87 -13.48
C ILE A 138 9.45 7.44 -13.44
N HIS A 139 10.77 7.30 -13.47
CA HIS A 139 11.45 6.06 -13.16
C HIS A 139 11.81 6.02 -11.67
N ASN A 140 11.22 5.06 -10.96
CA ASN A 140 11.46 4.83 -9.54
C ASN A 140 12.44 3.67 -9.34
N SER A 141 12.94 3.45 -8.12
CA SER A 141 13.85 2.33 -7.84
C SER A 141 13.21 0.94 -7.95
N GLY A 142 11.87 0.89 -7.94
CA GLY A 142 11.04 -0.29 -8.06
C GLY A 142 9.63 0.13 -8.48
N VAL A 143 8.72 -0.83 -8.57
CA VAL A 143 7.38 -0.68 -9.14
C VAL A 143 7.41 -0.03 -10.54
N GLU A 144 8.35 -0.46 -11.39
CA GLU A 144 8.56 0.07 -12.76
C GLU A 144 7.25 0.06 -13.58
N LEU A 145 6.42 -0.95 -13.33
CA LEU A 145 5.13 -1.16 -13.99
C LEU A 145 4.00 -0.24 -13.54
N SER A 146 4.23 0.60 -12.54
CA SER A 146 3.20 1.44 -11.96
C SER A 146 2.75 2.59 -12.88
N GLY A 147 3.46 2.84 -14.00
CA GLY A 147 3.16 3.97 -14.89
C GLY A 147 3.20 5.31 -14.13
N CYS A 148 4.13 5.43 -13.19
CA CYS A 148 4.24 6.57 -12.31
C CYS A 148 4.54 7.83 -13.12
N ALA A 149 3.79 8.91 -12.89
CA ALA A 149 4.00 10.16 -13.62
C ALA A 149 3.83 11.41 -12.76
N THR A 150 4.42 12.49 -13.27
CA THR A 150 4.12 13.86 -12.88
C THR A 150 3.01 14.35 -13.79
N LEU A 151 1.97 14.91 -13.19
CA LEU A 151 0.88 15.57 -13.89
C LEU A 151 1.00 17.07 -13.64
N LYS A 152 1.23 17.85 -14.70
CA LYS A 152 1.24 19.31 -14.65
C LYS A 152 -0.06 19.84 -15.26
N PHE A 153 -0.68 20.78 -14.58
CA PHE A 153 -1.87 21.49 -15.01
C PHE A 153 -1.53 22.95 -15.25
N ASP A 154 -1.73 23.42 -16.48
CA ASP A 154 -1.56 24.80 -16.90
C ASP A 154 -2.88 25.30 -17.50
N ASN A 155 -3.61 26.09 -16.71
CA ASN A 155 -4.92 26.65 -17.06
C ASN A 155 -5.91 25.60 -17.59
N VAL A 156 -5.98 24.45 -16.93
CA VAL A 156 -6.86 23.35 -17.33
C VAL A 156 -8.28 23.65 -16.91
N GLU A 157 -9.20 23.75 -17.86
CA GLU A 157 -10.62 23.95 -17.59
C GLU A 157 -11.29 22.61 -17.23
N VAL A 158 -11.95 22.58 -16.07
CA VAL A 158 -12.63 21.40 -15.54
C VAL A 158 -14.07 21.79 -15.18
N PRO A 159 -15.11 21.14 -15.70
CA PRO A 159 -16.50 21.46 -15.37
C PRO A 159 -16.77 21.45 -13.85
N VAL A 160 -17.62 22.36 -13.36
CA VAL A 160 -17.96 22.41 -11.92
C VAL A 160 -18.67 21.15 -11.41
N GLU A 161 -19.32 20.40 -12.31
CA GLU A 161 -19.95 19.11 -12.03
C GLU A 161 -18.95 17.99 -11.74
N ASN A 162 -17.66 18.17 -12.05
CA ASN A 162 -16.61 17.19 -11.75
C ASN A 162 -16.12 17.26 -10.29
N VAL A 163 -16.74 18.09 -9.45
CA VAL A 163 -16.47 18.13 -8.01
C VAL A 163 -16.98 16.84 -7.37
N VAL A 164 -16.10 16.16 -6.62
CA VAL A 164 -16.49 15.01 -5.81
C VAL A 164 -16.92 15.50 -4.43
N GLY A 165 -18.18 15.26 -4.09
CA GLY A 165 -18.77 15.73 -2.83
C GLY A 165 -19.00 17.24 -2.83
N GLU A 166 -18.77 17.88 -1.68
CA GLU A 166 -19.01 19.31 -1.52
C GLU A 166 -17.72 20.13 -1.68
N LEU A 167 -17.85 21.31 -2.29
CA LEU A 167 -16.76 22.28 -2.41
C LEU A 167 -16.20 22.61 -1.01
N ASN A 168 -14.87 22.67 -0.90
CA ASN A 168 -14.11 22.95 0.32
C ASN A 168 -14.28 21.89 1.44
N LYS A 169 -14.93 20.76 1.15
CA LYS A 169 -15.04 19.59 2.06
C LYS A 169 -14.19 18.40 1.64
N GLY A 170 -13.28 18.60 0.69
CA GLY A 170 -12.42 17.57 0.12
C GLY A 170 -11.46 16.94 1.13
N PHE A 171 -10.96 17.69 2.11
CA PHE A 171 -10.03 17.13 3.10
C PHE A 171 -10.64 15.97 3.89
N ARG A 172 -11.91 16.09 4.31
CA ARG A 172 -12.62 15.00 5.01
C ARG A 172 -12.75 13.77 4.12
N LEU A 173 -13.07 13.96 2.84
CA LEU A 173 -13.15 12.86 1.86
C LEU A 173 -11.81 12.14 1.71
N VAL A 174 -10.71 12.88 1.60
CA VAL A 174 -9.37 12.28 1.49
C VAL A 174 -9.02 11.47 2.76
N MET A 175 -9.39 11.97 3.94
CA MET A 175 -9.16 11.24 5.20
C MET A 175 -9.90 9.90 5.26
N THR A 176 -11.05 9.75 4.61
CA THR A 176 -11.79 8.46 4.62
C THR A 176 -11.05 7.40 3.82
N CYS A 177 -10.31 7.79 2.79
CA CYS A 177 -9.54 6.85 1.96
C CYS A 177 -8.27 6.33 2.66
N PHE A 178 -7.66 7.10 3.56
CA PHE A 178 -6.35 6.75 4.12
C PHE A 178 -6.36 5.50 5.01
N ASN A 179 -7.41 5.28 5.80
CA ASN A 179 -7.48 4.08 6.62
C ASN A 179 -7.57 2.81 5.75
N HIS A 180 -8.39 2.87 4.70
CA HIS A 180 -8.50 1.79 3.72
C HIS A 180 -7.17 1.58 2.98
N GLU A 181 -6.53 2.64 2.49
CA GLU A 181 -5.22 2.57 1.83
C GLU A 181 -4.15 1.95 2.74
N ARG A 182 -4.07 2.36 4.01
CA ARG A 182 -3.09 1.82 4.97
C ARG A 182 -3.30 0.34 5.23
N LEU A 183 -4.55 -0.11 5.41
CA LEU A 183 -4.86 -1.54 5.57
C LEU A 183 -4.56 -2.32 4.29
N TRP A 184 -4.81 -1.72 3.12
CA TRP A 184 -4.45 -2.31 1.83
C TRP A 184 -2.94 -2.45 1.66
N ILE A 185 -2.15 -1.42 2.01
CA ILE A 185 -0.67 -1.49 2.01
C ILE A 185 -0.20 -2.56 2.99
N ALA A 186 -0.72 -2.57 4.22
CA ALA A 186 -0.34 -3.56 5.23
C ALA A 186 -0.59 -5.00 4.76
N THR A 187 -1.75 -5.23 4.13
CA THR A 187 -2.11 -6.52 3.55
C THR A 187 -1.17 -6.91 2.40
N ASN A 188 -0.82 -5.96 1.53
CA ASN A 188 0.15 -6.19 0.46
C ASN A 188 1.53 -6.54 1.00
N CYS A 189 2.01 -5.82 2.02
CA CYS A 189 3.30 -6.11 2.65
C CYS A 189 3.35 -7.56 3.17
N LEU A 190 2.32 -8.00 3.89
CA LEU A 190 2.27 -9.37 4.40
C LEU A 190 2.14 -10.41 3.29
N ARG A 191 1.36 -10.13 2.24
CA ARG A 191 1.29 -11.00 1.06
C ARG A 191 2.67 -11.18 0.42
N LEU A 192 3.41 -10.09 0.19
CA LEU A 192 4.74 -10.14 -0.42
C LEU A 192 5.77 -10.78 0.49
N ALA A 193 5.68 -10.59 1.81
CA ALA A 193 6.54 -11.25 2.79
C ALA A 193 6.35 -12.78 2.73
N ARG A 194 5.09 -13.23 2.60
CA ARG A 194 4.74 -14.65 2.44
C ARG A 194 5.29 -15.23 1.14
N VAL A 195 5.23 -14.48 0.04
CA VAL A 195 5.88 -14.88 -1.23
C VAL A 195 7.37 -15.09 -1.03
N CYS A 196 8.03 -14.16 -0.33
CA CYS A 196 9.47 -14.30 -0.05
C CYS A 196 9.78 -15.54 0.79
N VAL A 197 8.97 -15.81 1.81
CA VAL A 197 9.13 -17.00 2.68
C VAL A 197 8.90 -18.28 1.88
N GLU A 198 7.90 -18.33 1.01
CA GLU A 198 7.60 -19.49 0.16
C GLU A 198 8.80 -19.85 -0.70
N ASP A 199 9.27 -18.92 -1.53
CA ASP A 199 10.37 -19.16 -2.47
C ASP A 199 11.66 -19.53 -1.72
N ALA A 200 11.99 -18.82 -0.64
CA ALA A 200 13.18 -19.08 0.15
C ALA A 200 13.12 -20.41 0.91
N TYR A 201 11.96 -20.83 1.40
CA TYR A 201 11.81 -22.10 2.09
C TYR A 201 11.96 -23.27 1.13
N GLN A 202 11.33 -23.21 -0.05
CA GLN A 202 11.49 -24.23 -1.09
C GLN A 202 12.95 -24.37 -1.54
N HIS A 203 13.67 -23.25 -1.66
CA HIS A 203 15.10 -23.29 -1.90
C HIS A 203 15.86 -23.91 -0.72
N ALA A 204 15.55 -23.51 0.52
CA ALA A 204 16.26 -23.98 1.71
C ALA A 204 16.11 -25.49 1.95
N THR A 205 14.96 -26.08 1.60
CA THR A 205 14.69 -27.52 1.76
C THR A 205 15.37 -28.37 0.69
N THR A 206 15.62 -27.82 -0.49
CA THR A 206 16.19 -28.55 -1.64
C THR A 206 17.68 -28.29 -1.85
N ARG A 207 18.16 -27.08 -1.55
CA ARG A 207 19.55 -26.69 -1.76
C ARG A 207 20.47 -27.33 -0.72
N GLN A 208 21.44 -28.10 -1.20
CA GLN A 208 22.47 -28.71 -0.37
C GLN A 208 23.74 -27.86 -0.30
N THR A 209 24.30 -27.74 0.91
CA THR A 209 25.64 -27.19 1.16
C THR A 209 26.31 -27.99 2.27
N PHE A 210 27.61 -28.27 2.11
CA PHE A 210 28.39 -29.03 3.10
C PHE A 210 27.69 -30.34 3.52
N GLY A 211 27.18 -31.09 2.54
CA GLY A 211 26.56 -32.42 2.71
C GLY A 211 25.13 -32.44 3.27
N LYS A 212 24.47 -31.29 3.48
CA LYS A 212 23.11 -31.22 4.04
C LYS A 212 22.26 -30.12 3.38
N PRO A 213 20.93 -30.25 3.35
CA PRO A 213 20.03 -29.15 3.00
C PRO A 213 20.27 -27.89 3.86
N LEU A 214 20.09 -26.70 3.29
CA LEU A 214 20.24 -25.44 4.03
C LEU A 214 19.34 -25.37 5.26
N ILE A 215 18.10 -25.88 5.16
CA ILE A 215 17.13 -25.88 6.26
C ILE A 215 17.61 -26.67 7.49
N GLU A 216 18.60 -27.57 7.36
CA GLU A 216 19.20 -28.28 8.49
C GLU A 216 20.12 -27.40 9.35
N ARG A 217 20.48 -26.19 8.90
CA ARG A 217 21.25 -25.24 9.69
C ARG A 217 20.32 -24.43 10.60
N GLN A 218 20.63 -24.41 11.90
CA GLN A 218 19.84 -23.67 12.89
C GLN A 218 19.68 -22.19 12.53
N VAL A 219 20.75 -21.56 12.03
CA VAL A 219 20.74 -20.15 11.60
C VAL A 219 19.76 -19.87 10.47
N ILE A 220 19.46 -20.85 9.61
CA ILE A 220 18.46 -20.72 8.55
C ILE A 220 17.05 -20.86 9.13
N ARG A 221 16.81 -21.86 9.99
CA ARG A 221 15.51 -22.03 10.66
C ARG A 221 15.12 -20.83 11.52
N LEU A 222 16.10 -20.20 12.19
CA LEU A 222 15.87 -19.02 13.02
C LEU A 222 15.36 -17.83 12.18
N LYS A 223 15.85 -17.65 10.95
CA LYS A 223 15.35 -16.61 10.03
C LYS A 223 13.86 -16.79 9.75
N PHE A 224 13.44 -18.01 9.39
CA PHE A 224 12.03 -18.31 9.16
C PHE A 224 11.16 -18.10 10.40
N ALA A 225 11.64 -18.49 11.59
CA ALA A 225 10.92 -18.25 12.84
C ALA A 225 10.73 -16.74 13.12
N ASN A 226 11.77 -15.94 12.92
CA ASN A 226 11.71 -14.48 13.13
C ASN A 226 10.77 -13.79 12.15
N ILE A 227 10.80 -14.17 10.87
CA ILE A 227 9.85 -13.66 9.87
C ILE A 227 8.43 -14.09 10.23
N GLY A 228 8.23 -15.36 10.58
CA GLY A 228 6.94 -15.92 10.97
C GLY A 228 6.32 -15.18 12.15
N MET A 229 7.12 -14.81 13.16
CA MET A 229 6.67 -14.00 14.29
C MET A 229 6.12 -12.65 13.84
N GLN A 230 6.84 -11.93 12.99
CA GLN A 230 6.43 -10.61 12.51
C GLN A 230 5.20 -10.67 11.58
N VAL A 231 5.18 -11.62 10.64
CA VAL A 231 4.06 -11.80 9.72
C VAL A 231 2.79 -12.18 10.47
N THR A 232 2.90 -13.09 11.44
CA THR A 232 1.73 -13.61 12.18
C THR A 232 1.16 -12.56 13.12
N SER A 233 2.00 -11.82 13.86
CA SER A 233 1.54 -10.77 14.77
C SER A 233 0.88 -9.61 14.02
N THR A 234 1.49 -9.17 12.92
CA THR A 234 0.90 -8.13 12.06
C THR A 234 -0.42 -8.58 11.46
N TYR A 235 -0.51 -9.85 11.04
CA TYR A 235 -1.74 -10.39 10.49
C TYR A 235 -2.88 -10.33 11.52
N ALA A 236 -2.62 -10.74 12.77
CA ALA A 236 -3.60 -10.65 13.86
C ALA A 236 -4.05 -9.21 14.15
N LEU A 237 -3.15 -8.23 13.99
CA LEU A 237 -3.49 -6.82 14.14
C LEU A 237 -4.41 -6.33 13.01
N ILE A 238 -4.11 -6.68 11.74
CA ILE A 238 -4.98 -6.37 10.59
C ILE A 238 -6.39 -6.95 10.82
N GLU A 239 -6.47 -8.22 11.19
CA GLU A 239 -7.73 -8.91 11.52
C GLU A 239 -8.55 -8.17 12.56
N SER A 240 -7.89 -7.76 13.65
CA SER A 240 -8.55 -7.06 14.75
C SER A 240 -9.12 -5.70 14.29
N LEU A 241 -8.39 -4.96 13.45
CA LEU A 241 -8.84 -3.69 12.93
C LEU A 241 -9.98 -3.83 11.93
N VAL A 242 -9.91 -4.82 11.04
CA VAL A 242 -10.99 -5.13 10.10
C VAL A 242 -12.26 -5.52 10.87
N GLN A 243 -12.12 -6.28 11.96
CA GLN A 243 -13.26 -6.63 12.80
C GLN A 243 -13.90 -5.40 13.47
N LEU A 244 -13.10 -4.45 13.94
CA LEU A 244 -13.59 -3.18 14.50
C LEU A 244 -14.33 -2.34 13.45
N CYS A 245 -13.78 -2.21 12.23
CA CYS A 245 -14.47 -1.56 11.11
C CYS A 245 -15.83 -2.21 10.83
N ASN A 246 -15.84 -3.54 10.68
CA ASN A 246 -17.06 -4.28 10.37
C ASN A 246 -18.12 -4.11 11.46
N THR A 247 -17.70 -4.17 12.73
CA THR A 247 -18.60 -3.98 13.87
C THR A 247 -19.19 -2.56 13.88
N SER A 248 -18.36 -1.53 13.65
CA SER A 248 -18.85 -0.14 13.58
C SER A 248 -19.87 0.04 12.47
N ARG A 249 -19.60 -0.49 11.27
CA ARG A 249 -20.53 -0.43 10.13
C ARG A 249 -21.86 -1.12 10.44
N LEU A 250 -21.83 -2.28 11.10
CA LEU A 250 -23.05 -2.98 11.52
C LEU A 250 -23.87 -2.19 12.56
N GLN A 251 -23.23 -1.30 13.31
CA GLN A 251 -23.87 -0.41 14.28
C GLN A 251 -24.31 0.94 13.68
N GLY A 252 -24.24 1.10 12.35
CA GLY A 252 -24.61 2.33 11.66
C GLY A 252 -23.52 3.41 11.63
N GLY A 253 -22.30 3.08 12.05
CA GLY A 253 -21.12 3.93 11.90
C GLY A 253 -20.50 3.87 10.50
N ASP A 254 -19.50 4.71 10.27
CA ASP A 254 -18.69 4.73 9.04
C ASP A 254 -17.18 4.59 9.34
N ASP A 255 -16.38 4.35 8.31
CA ASP A 255 -14.93 4.19 8.45
C ASP A 255 -14.22 5.47 8.96
N ALA A 256 -14.86 6.63 8.78
CA ALA A 256 -14.33 7.93 9.18
C ALA A 256 -14.56 8.23 10.67
N SER A 257 -15.62 7.65 11.25
CA SER A 257 -16.05 7.80 12.64
C SER A 257 -15.48 6.71 13.55
N THR A 258 -14.98 5.61 12.99
CA THR A 258 -14.29 4.56 13.75
C THR A 258 -12.89 5.06 14.17
N PRO A 259 -12.57 5.18 15.48
CA PRO A 259 -11.31 5.76 15.95
C PRO A 259 -10.14 4.76 15.87
N ILE A 260 -9.82 4.30 14.67
CA ILE A 260 -8.75 3.32 14.42
C ILE A 260 -7.62 3.87 13.55
N GLY A 261 -7.65 5.15 13.18
CA GLY A 261 -6.71 5.73 12.24
C GLY A 261 -5.24 5.55 12.65
N GLY A 262 -4.95 5.72 13.94
CA GLY A 262 -3.63 5.56 14.54
C GLY A 262 -3.18 4.11 14.50
N LEU A 263 -4.08 3.19 14.84
CA LEU A 263 -3.81 1.76 14.78
C LEU A 263 -3.61 1.27 13.34
N CYS A 264 -4.40 1.74 12.38
CA CYS A 264 -4.18 1.45 10.94
C CYS A 264 -2.81 1.95 10.47
N ALA A 265 -2.40 3.13 10.91
CA ALA A 265 -1.09 3.70 10.63
C ALA A 265 0.05 2.85 11.20
N LEU A 266 -0.01 2.50 12.48
CA LEU A 266 1.01 1.66 13.12
C LEU A 266 1.04 0.25 12.51
N THR A 267 -0.11 -0.30 12.13
CA THR A 267 -0.21 -1.59 11.46
C THR A 267 0.48 -1.57 10.10
N LYS A 268 0.29 -0.50 9.32
CA LYS A 268 1.01 -0.31 8.05
C LYS A 268 2.52 -0.26 8.27
N VAL A 269 2.99 0.49 9.27
CA VAL A 269 4.42 0.55 9.64
C VAL A 269 4.95 -0.83 10.02
N ASN A 270 4.25 -1.55 10.89
CA ASN A 270 4.68 -2.88 11.31
C ASN A 270 4.71 -3.87 10.15
N ALA A 271 3.73 -3.80 9.23
CA ALA A 271 3.69 -4.62 8.04
C ALA A 271 4.84 -4.32 7.07
N ALA A 272 5.16 -3.03 6.86
CA ALA A 272 6.27 -2.62 6.02
C ALA A 272 7.60 -3.15 6.58
N ARG A 273 7.84 -3.03 7.88
CA ARG A 273 9.03 -3.59 8.56
C ARG A 273 9.08 -5.11 8.49
N ALA A 274 7.94 -5.79 8.61
CA ALA A 274 7.85 -7.24 8.43
C ALA A 274 8.24 -7.66 7.01
N LEU A 275 7.83 -6.89 5.99
CA LEU A 275 8.25 -7.12 4.61
C LEU A 275 9.74 -6.87 4.41
N GLU A 276 10.29 -5.77 4.93
CA GLU A 276 11.74 -5.48 4.84
C GLU A 276 12.58 -6.61 5.48
N LEU A 277 12.17 -7.10 6.65
CA LEU A 277 12.81 -8.25 7.29
C LEU A 277 12.72 -9.50 6.41
N ALA A 278 11.52 -9.83 5.92
CA ALA A 278 11.29 -11.02 5.10
C ALA A 278 12.13 -10.99 3.82
N VAL A 279 12.10 -9.89 3.08
CA VAL A 279 12.87 -9.71 1.85
C VAL A 279 14.36 -9.89 2.11
N ARG A 280 14.91 -9.15 3.08
CA ARG A 280 16.35 -9.21 3.40
C ARG A 280 16.79 -10.64 3.72
N GLU A 281 16.08 -11.31 4.62
CA GLU A 281 16.45 -12.65 5.07
C GLU A 281 16.26 -13.70 3.98
N CYS A 282 15.16 -13.61 3.22
CA CYS A 282 14.88 -14.53 2.13
C CYS A 282 15.87 -14.37 0.98
N GLN A 283 16.25 -13.14 0.59
CA GLN A 283 17.33 -12.93 -0.39
C GLN A 283 18.64 -13.54 0.09
N GLN A 284 18.98 -13.36 1.37
CA GLN A 284 20.20 -13.94 1.93
C GLN A 284 20.18 -15.48 1.89
N ILE A 285 19.02 -16.11 2.11
CA ILE A 285 18.84 -17.57 2.02
C ILE A 285 19.01 -18.04 0.56
N MET A 286 18.51 -17.27 -0.40
CA MET A 286 18.65 -17.56 -1.84
C MET A 286 20.07 -17.36 -2.36
N GLY A 287 20.92 -16.62 -1.64
CA GLY A 287 22.27 -16.27 -2.08
C GLY A 287 22.23 -15.48 -3.40
N ALA A 288 23.09 -15.84 -4.35
CA ALA A 288 23.15 -15.18 -5.65
C ALA A 288 21.81 -15.20 -6.41
N LEU A 289 20.98 -16.25 -6.23
CA LEU A 289 19.68 -16.34 -6.89
C LEU A 289 18.70 -15.25 -6.44
N GLY A 290 18.84 -14.75 -5.21
CA GLY A 290 18.01 -13.65 -4.70
C GLY A 290 18.48 -12.26 -5.15
N TYR A 291 19.64 -12.19 -5.80
CA TYR A 291 20.22 -10.97 -6.37
C TYR A 291 20.04 -10.90 -7.90
N THR A 292 19.98 -12.05 -8.56
CA THR A 292 19.78 -12.13 -10.02
C THR A 292 18.34 -11.78 -10.38
N ARG A 293 18.16 -10.87 -11.34
CA ARG A 293 16.86 -10.63 -11.99
C ARG A 293 16.39 -11.90 -12.71
N GLY A 294 15.11 -12.23 -12.58
CA GLY A 294 14.52 -13.44 -13.18
C GLY A 294 14.93 -14.75 -12.49
N GLY A 295 14.55 -15.89 -13.09
CA GLY A 295 14.86 -17.22 -12.56
C GLY A 295 14.18 -17.54 -11.20
N PRO A 296 14.63 -18.60 -10.51
CA PRO A 296 13.96 -19.12 -9.30
C PRO A 296 13.88 -18.15 -8.11
N GLY A 297 14.78 -17.15 -8.04
CA GLY A 297 14.75 -16.11 -7.00
C GLY A 297 14.24 -14.75 -7.47
N GLY A 298 13.84 -14.62 -8.74
CA GLY A 298 13.49 -13.34 -9.36
C GLY A 298 12.27 -12.66 -8.72
N ARG A 299 11.34 -13.41 -8.12
CA ARG A 299 10.22 -12.82 -7.36
C ARG A 299 10.74 -12.08 -6.13
N ILE A 300 11.64 -12.69 -5.36
CA ILE A 300 12.24 -12.08 -4.16
C ILE A 300 13.09 -10.87 -4.56
N GLU A 301 13.92 -11.01 -5.60
CA GLU A 301 14.73 -9.91 -6.14
C GLU A 301 13.86 -8.70 -6.50
N ARG A 302 12.77 -8.91 -7.23
CA ARG A 302 11.85 -7.83 -7.60
C ARG A 302 11.18 -7.19 -6.41
N ILE A 303 10.68 -8.00 -5.46
CA ILE A 303 10.07 -7.47 -4.23
C ILE A 303 11.09 -6.60 -3.47
N SER A 304 12.39 -6.92 -3.52
CA SER A 304 13.44 -6.12 -2.90
C SER A 304 13.63 -4.74 -3.52
N ARG A 305 13.38 -4.59 -4.83
CA ARG A 305 13.37 -3.29 -5.49
C ARG A 305 12.11 -2.50 -5.16
N ASP A 306 10.98 -3.20 -5.08
CA ASP A 306 9.65 -2.61 -4.92
C ASP A 306 9.35 -2.17 -3.48
N VAL A 307 9.94 -2.84 -2.47
CA VAL A 307 9.58 -2.70 -1.05
C VAL A 307 9.55 -1.25 -0.58
N ARG A 308 10.43 -0.38 -1.09
CA ARG A 308 10.59 0.99 -0.57
C ARG A 308 9.35 1.85 -0.77
N VAL A 309 8.58 1.65 -1.85
CA VAL A 309 7.34 2.40 -2.06
C VAL A 309 6.29 2.10 -0.99
N LEU A 310 6.27 0.86 -0.47
CA LEU A 310 5.34 0.45 0.58
C LEU A 310 5.75 0.97 1.96
N VAL A 311 7.03 1.30 2.15
CA VAL A 311 7.53 1.92 3.39
C VAL A 311 7.25 3.42 3.39
N ILE A 312 7.45 4.12 2.27
CA ILE A 312 7.28 5.58 2.18
C ILE A 312 5.84 5.99 1.84
N GLY A 313 5.19 5.28 0.92
CA GLY A 313 3.85 5.57 0.44
C GLY A 313 2.76 5.33 1.51
N GLY A 314 1.62 6.00 1.39
CA GLY A 314 0.54 5.95 2.39
C GLY A 314 0.90 6.56 3.76
N GLY A 315 2.02 7.26 3.85
CA GLY A 315 2.59 7.88 5.05
C GLY A 315 3.89 7.18 5.49
N SER A 316 4.92 7.96 5.79
CA SER A 316 6.21 7.43 6.25
C SER A 316 6.13 6.86 7.66
N ASP A 317 7.08 6.00 8.01
CA ASP A 317 7.19 5.39 9.33
C ASP A 317 7.12 6.41 10.47
N GLU A 318 7.84 7.51 10.33
CA GLU A 318 7.97 8.56 11.34
C GLU A 318 6.64 9.28 11.54
N ILE A 319 6.02 9.71 10.43
CA ILE A 319 4.74 10.44 10.44
C ILE A 319 3.64 9.56 11.02
N LEU A 320 3.58 8.29 10.60
CA LEU A 320 2.53 7.38 11.04
C LEU A 320 2.70 6.94 12.50
N SER A 321 3.94 6.74 12.96
CA SER A 321 4.22 6.40 14.36
C SER A 321 3.87 7.55 15.30
N GLU A 322 4.27 8.78 14.95
CA GLU A 322 3.90 9.98 15.72
C GLU A 322 2.37 10.19 15.69
N MET A 323 1.75 10.09 14.52
CA MET A 323 0.29 10.24 14.37
C MET A 323 -0.46 9.24 15.25
N CYS A 324 -0.02 7.99 15.32
CA CYS A 324 -0.63 6.97 16.18
C CYS A 324 -0.58 7.39 17.65
N LEU A 325 0.60 7.78 18.15
CA LEU A 325 0.77 8.20 19.54
C LEU A 325 -0.11 9.41 19.88
N MET A 326 -0.16 10.39 18.97
CA MET A 326 -0.96 11.60 19.15
C MET A 326 -2.48 11.33 19.13
N GLN A 327 -2.93 10.35 18.33
CA GLN A 327 -4.34 9.95 18.31
C GLN A 327 -4.73 9.16 19.56
N GLU A 328 -3.88 8.22 19.99
CA GLU A 328 -4.09 7.46 21.22
C GLU A 328 -4.27 8.39 22.43
N GLY A 329 -3.41 9.41 22.55
CA GLY A 329 -3.54 10.41 23.61
C GLY A 329 -4.87 11.17 23.58
N LYS A 330 -5.38 11.52 22.40
CA LYS A 330 -6.67 12.21 22.24
C LYS A 330 -7.83 11.30 22.60
N ASP A 331 -7.78 10.03 22.21
CA ASP A 331 -8.85 9.07 22.50
C ASP A 331 -8.93 8.74 23.99
N LEU A 332 -7.78 8.56 24.67
CA LEU A 332 -7.74 8.42 26.12
C LEU A 332 -8.28 9.66 26.85
N GLN A 333 -7.94 10.87 26.41
CA GLN A 333 -8.49 12.11 26.97
C GLN A 333 -10.01 12.20 26.82
N ARG A 334 -10.56 11.79 25.67
CA ARG A 334 -12.02 11.73 25.44
C ARG A 334 -12.71 10.78 26.41
N ILE A 335 -12.14 9.58 26.59
CA ILE A 335 -12.67 8.58 27.53
C ILE A 335 -12.69 9.17 28.94
N MET A 336 -11.56 9.73 29.40
CA MET A 336 -11.45 10.33 30.74
C MET A 336 -12.42 11.49 30.95
N ALA A 337 -12.70 12.29 29.92
CA ALA A 337 -13.68 13.36 29.98
C ALA A 337 -15.12 12.82 30.09
N SER A 338 -15.45 11.76 29.34
CA SER A 338 -16.78 11.12 29.38
C SER A 338 -17.08 10.37 30.69
N SER A 339 -16.05 9.95 31.43
CA SER A 339 -16.22 9.27 32.73
C SER A 339 -16.42 10.24 33.91
N ARG A 340 -16.34 11.56 33.67
CA ARG A 340 -16.52 12.62 34.70
C ARG A 340 -17.90 13.28 34.66
N THR A 341 -18.75 12.86 33.73
CA THR A 341 -20.14 13.31 33.54
C THR A 341 -21.11 12.19 33.87
#